data_AF-A0A1V1NR06-F1
#
_entry.id   AF-A0A1V1NR06-F1
#
_cell.length_a   1.000
_cell.length_b   1.000
_cell.length_c   1.000
_cell.angle_alpha   90.00
_cell.angle_beta   90.00
_cell.angle_gamma   90.00
#
_symmetry.space_group_name_H-M   'P 1'
#
loop_
_entity.id
_entity.type
_entity.pdbx_description
1 polymer ?
#
loop_
_entity_poly.entity_id
_entity_poly.type
_entity_poly.pdbx_seq_one_letter_code
_entity_poly.pdbx_strand_id
1 'polypeptide(L)'
;MANSVSTLNEDVGSEAVFITVTDGQEFAYTQFTLTVINIDDNPYVANAITVADQQEDASNYDIDLTNVFSDVDNDDTQITKTIVSNSDEAIIISDNQ
;
A
#
# COMPACT_ATOMS: atom_id res chain seq x y z
N MET A 1 10.58 -6.51 -32.87
CA MET A 1 10.67 -5.56 -31.75
C MET A 1 9.50 -5.86 -30.85
N ALA A 2 9.74 -6.01 -29.54
CA ALA A 2 8.67 -6.14 -28.56
C ALA A 2 8.60 -4.84 -27.78
N ASN A 3 7.42 -4.24 -27.72
CA ASN A 3 7.15 -3.12 -26.85
C ASN A 3 6.43 -3.68 -25.62
N SER A 4 6.81 -3.22 -24.43
CA SER A 4 6.19 -3.62 -23.16
C SER A 4 5.54 -2.43 -22.50
N VAL A 5 4.42 -2.67 -21.82
CA VAL A 5 3.73 -1.71 -20.96
C VAL A 5 3.83 -2.22 -19.53
N SER A 6 4.12 -1.33 -18.58
CA SER A 6 4.08 -1.58 -17.13
C SER A 6 3.02 -0.68 -16.53
N THR A 7 2.30 -1.16 -15.52
CA THR A 7 1.21 -0.45 -14.85
C THR A 7 1.40 -0.51 -13.34
N LEU A 8 1.00 0.55 -12.65
CA LEU A 8 1.02 0.69 -11.19
C LEU A 8 -0.38 1.10 -10.68
N ASN A 9 -0.54 1.28 -9.37
CA ASN A 9 -1.82 1.65 -8.78
C ASN A 9 -2.30 3.04 -9.26
N GLU A 10 -1.36 3.96 -9.53
CA GLU A 10 -1.69 5.27 -10.11
C GLU A 10 -2.27 5.20 -11.54
N ASP A 11 -2.15 4.06 -12.22
CA ASP A 11 -2.62 3.87 -13.59
C ASP A 11 -4.01 3.23 -13.65
N VAL A 12 -4.63 2.90 -12.51
CA VAL A 12 -5.97 2.30 -12.43
C VAL A 12 -6.98 3.19 -13.16
N GLY A 13 -7.67 2.59 -14.13
CA GLY A 13 -8.58 3.33 -15.01
C GLY A 13 -8.49 2.90 -16.46
N SER A 14 -8.77 3.83 -17.36
CA SER A 14 -8.83 3.58 -18.80
C SER A 14 -7.91 4.55 -19.52
N GLU A 15 -6.87 4.02 -20.16
CA GLU A 15 -5.86 4.79 -20.87
C GLU A 15 -5.91 4.53 -22.38
N ALA A 16 -5.69 5.57 -23.19
CA ALA A 16 -5.63 5.44 -24.64
C ALA A 16 -4.17 5.27 -25.09
N VAL A 17 -3.86 4.12 -25.68
CA VAL A 17 -2.52 3.82 -26.18
C VAL A 17 -2.44 4.10 -27.67
N PHE A 18 -1.54 5.00 -28.07
CA PHE A 18 -1.32 5.40 -29.46
C PHE A 18 -0.12 4.68 -30.06
N ILE A 19 -0.30 4.05 -31.22
CA ILE A 19 0.77 3.45 -32.00
C ILE A 19 0.92 4.26 -33.28
N THR A 20 2.14 4.74 -33.52
CA THR A 20 2.52 5.39 -34.79
C THR A 20 3.58 4.55 -35.48
N VAL A 21 3.42 4.33 -36.77
CA VAL A 21 4.38 3.67 -37.64
C VAL A 21 4.74 4.59 -38.81
N THR A 22 5.97 4.48 -39.32
CA THR A 22 6.44 5.26 -40.47
C THR A 22 7.35 4.42 -41.34
N ASP A 23 7.33 4.68 -42.65
CA ASP A 23 8.28 4.15 -43.62
C ASP A 23 9.45 5.11 -43.90
N GLY A 24 9.53 6.22 -43.16
CA GLY A 24 10.51 7.29 -43.35
C GLY A 24 10.04 8.43 -44.26
N GLN A 25 8.86 8.31 -44.89
CA GLN A 25 8.24 9.39 -45.68
C GLN A 25 6.84 9.75 -45.18
N GLU A 26 6.02 8.75 -44.85
CA GLU A 26 4.64 8.93 -44.38
C GLU A 26 4.43 8.26 -43.01
N PHE A 27 3.38 8.68 -42.30
CA PHE A 27 2.97 8.09 -41.03
C PHE A 27 1.60 7.42 -41.13
N ALA A 28 1.42 6.34 -40.38
CA ALA A 28 0.11 5.80 -40.04
C ALA A 28 0.01 5.66 -38.53
N TYR A 29 -1.19 5.85 -37.99
CA TYR A 29 -1.44 5.69 -36.56
C TYR A 29 -2.68 4.84 -36.30
N THR A 30 -2.69 4.20 -35.15
CA THR A 30 -3.86 3.52 -34.59
C THR A 30 -3.85 3.69 -33.08
N GLN A 31 -4.96 3.37 -32.44
CA GLN A 31 -5.06 3.40 -30.98
C GLN A 31 -5.89 2.22 -30.47
N PHE A 32 -5.65 1.86 -29.22
CA PHE A 32 -6.52 0.97 -28.46
C PHE A 32 -6.67 1.50 -27.04
N THR A 33 -7.71 1.05 -26.34
CA THR A 33 -7.93 1.36 -24.93
C THR A 33 -7.34 0.25 -24.07
N LEU A 34 -6.49 0.62 -23.12
CA LEU A 34 -6.00 -0.24 -22.05
C LEU A 34 -6.81 0.06 -20.80
N THR A 35 -7.51 -0.94 -20.26
CA THR A 35 -8.15 -0.83 -18.94
C THR A 35 -7.24 -1.47 -17.90
N VAL A 36 -6.78 -0.68 -16.95
CA VAL A 36 -6.07 -1.13 -15.76
C VAL A 36 -7.10 -1.33 -14.67
N ILE A 37 -7.24 -2.57 -14.20
CA ILE A 37 -8.24 -2.96 -13.21
C ILE A 37 -7.59 -2.88 -11.84
N ASN A 38 -8.30 -2.29 -10.87
CA ASN A 38 -7.83 -2.28 -9.50
C ASN A 38 -7.88 -3.69 -8.89
N ILE A 39 -6.82 -4.09 -8.19
CA ILE A 39 -6.77 -5.31 -7.40
C ILE A 39 -6.37 -4.93 -5.99
N ASP A 40 -7.10 -5.44 -5.01
CA ASP A 40 -6.82 -5.24 -3.59
C ASP A 40 -5.39 -5.69 -3.25
N ASP A 41 -4.57 -4.75 -2.81
CA ASP A 41 -3.24 -4.92 -2.28
C ASP A 41 -3.31 -5.27 -0.79
N ASN A 42 -2.24 -5.89 -0.27
CA ASN A 42 -2.14 -6.20 1.15
C ASN A 42 -1.72 -4.97 1.95
N PRO A 43 -2.23 -4.80 3.19
CA PRO A 43 -1.71 -3.80 4.10
C PRO A 43 -0.22 -4.04 4.39
N TYR A 44 0.53 -2.95 4.57
CA TYR A 44 1.96 -2.99 4.86
C TYR A 44 2.34 -2.05 6.00
N VAL A 45 3.55 -2.24 6.54
CA VAL A 45 4.10 -1.36 7.58
C VAL A 45 4.67 -0.11 6.92
N ALA A 46 3.95 1.01 7.04
CA ALA A 46 4.35 2.30 6.51
C ALA A 46 5.42 2.96 7.39
N ASN A 47 5.29 2.84 8.71
CA ASN A 47 6.23 3.38 9.67
C ASN A 47 6.64 2.33 10.69
N ALA A 48 7.95 2.20 10.92
CA ALA A 48 8.46 1.28 11.93
C ALA A 48 8.04 1.73 13.34
N ILE A 49 7.59 0.76 14.15
CA ILE A 49 7.35 1.00 15.58
C ILE A 49 8.70 1.16 16.27
N THR A 50 8.86 2.25 17.02
CA THR A 50 10.03 2.45 17.89
C THR A 50 9.55 2.57 19.33
N VAL A 51 10.10 1.73 20.21
CA VAL A 51 9.78 1.71 21.63
C VAL A 51 11.09 1.75 22.40
N ALA A 52 11.13 2.59 23.44
CA ALA A 52 12.25 2.63 24.37
C ALA A 52 12.05 1.59 25.49
N ASP A 53 13.15 1.13 26.07
CA ASP A 53 13.11 0.25 27.25
C ASP A 53 12.30 0.89 28.37
N GLN A 54 11.43 0.08 28.99
CA GLN A 54 10.62 0.50 30.14
C GLN A 54 11.24 -0.02 31.43
N GLN A 55 11.14 0.77 32.51
CA GLN A 55 11.55 0.33 33.83
C GLN A 55 10.47 -0.58 34.43
N GLU A 56 10.88 -1.51 35.28
CA GLU A 56 9.92 -2.21 36.14
C GLU A 56 9.11 -1.20 36.96
N ASP A 57 7.82 -1.47 37.13
CA ASP A 57 6.86 -0.61 37.85
C ASP A 57 6.68 0.80 37.28
N ALA A 58 7.09 1.03 36.02
CA ALA A 58 6.74 2.26 35.30
C ALA A 58 5.22 2.36 35.06
N SER A 59 4.77 3.58 34.74
CA SER A 59 3.40 3.78 34.27
C SER A 59 3.16 3.09 32.92
N ASN A 60 1.90 2.86 32.58
CA ASN A 60 1.52 2.30 31.28
C ASN A 60 2.13 3.10 30.13
N TYR A 61 2.54 2.37 29.09
CA TYR A 61 3.11 2.92 27.87
C TYR A 61 2.15 2.72 26.71
N ASP A 62 1.73 3.82 26.09
CA ASP A 62 0.84 3.80 24.93
C ASP A 62 1.67 3.75 23.63
N ILE A 63 1.31 2.86 22.72
CA ILE A 63 1.86 2.81 21.37
C ILE A 63 0.84 3.39 20.42
N ASP A 64 1.20 4.52 19.79
CA ASP A 64 0.39 5.10 18.73
C ASP A 64 0.57 4.30 17.42
N LEU A 65 -0.50 3.63 16.99
CA LEU A 65 -0.53 2.86 15.75
C LEU A 65 -1.14 3.63 14.58
N THR A 66 -1.54 4.89 14.74
CA THR A 66 -2.29 5.64 13.73
C THR A 66 -1.61 5.62 12.36
N ASN A 67 -0.29 5.83 12.30
CA ASN A 67 0.47 5.89 11.05
C ASN A 67 1.36 4.66 10.80
N VAL A 68 1.23 3.58 11.58
CA VAL A 68 2.14 2.42 11.48
C VAL A 68 1.81 1.54 10.27
N PHE A 69 0.53 1.38 9.96
CA PHE A 69 0.05 0.53 8.88
C PHE A 69 -0.68 1.36 7.85
N SER A 70 -0.49 1.04 6.58
CA SER A 70 -1.20 1.65 5.47
C SER A 70 -1.51 0.61 4.42
N ASP A 71 -2.40 0.96 3.51
CA ASP A 71 -2.83 0.14 2.40
C ASP A 71 -2.97 1.03 1.17
N VAL A 72 -2.61 0.51 0.00
CA VAL A 72 -2.63 1.28 -1.24
C VAL A 72 -4.08 1.54 -1.72
N ASP A 73 -5.01 0.66 -1.34
CA ASP A 73 -6.41 0.68 -1.75
C ASP A 73 -7.36 1.20 -0.66
N ASN A 74 -6.95 1.20 0.60
CA ASN A 74 -7.80 1.60 1.71
C ASN A 74 -7.23 2.78 2.50
N ASP A 75 -8.12 3.65 2.96
CA ASP A 75 -7.77 4.68 3.94
C ASP A 75 -7.32 4.01 5.26
N ASP A 76 -6.24 4.50 5.86
CA ASP A 76 -5.65 3.96 7.10
C ASP A 76 -6.67 3.85 8.26
N THR A 77 -7.72 4.67 8.26
CA THR A 77 -8.83 4.63 9.25
C THR A 77 -9.77 3.43 9.09
N GLN A 78 -9.75 2.77 7.94
CA GLN A 78 -10.53 1.56 7.66
C GLN A 78 -9.74 0.28 7.95
N ILE A 79 -8.44 0.38 8.24
CA ILE A 79 -7.60 -0.76 8.58
C ILE A 79 -7.91 -1.19 10.03
N THR A 80 -8.45 -2.40 10.18
CA THR A 80 -8.67 -3.02 11.49
C THR A 80 -7.36 -3.55 12.06
N LYS A 81 -6.98 -3.07 13.24
CA LYS A 81 -5.75 -3.45 13.96
C LYS A 81 -6.15 -4.30 15.15
N THR A 82 -5.51 -5.45 15.33
CA THR A 82 -5.74 -6.32 16.50
C THR A 82 -4.41 -6.85 17.03
N ILE A 83 -4.29 -6.92 18.35
CA ILE A 83 -3.12 -7.47 19.02
C ILE A 83 -3.43 -8.92 19.38
N VAL A 84 -2.67 -9.86 18.79
CA VAL A 84 -2.99 -11.30 18.87
C VAL A 84 -2.30 -11.98 20.06
N SER A 85 -1.07 -11.60 20.37
CA SER A 85 -0.31 -12.21 21.46
C SER A 85 0.92 -11.40 21.85
N ASN A 86 1.48 -11.73 23.01
CA ASN A 86 2.80 -11.28 23.45
C ASN A 86 3.59 -12.46 24.06
N SER A 87 4.90 -12.29 24.14
CA SER A 87 5.79 -13.36 24.62
C SER A 87 5.78 -13.54 26.14
N ASP A 88 5.24 -12.57 26.87
CA ASP A 88 5.16 -12.59 28.33
C ASP A 88 3.71 -12.29 28.76
N GLU A 89 3.00 -13.32 29.20
CA GLU A 89 1.60 -13.23 29.63
C GLU A 89 1.38 -12.28 30.81
N ALA A 90 2.44 -11.91 31.55
CA ALA A 90 2.36 -10.93 32.63
C ALA A 90 2.29 -9.48 32.11
N ILE A 91 2.74 -9.23 30.86
CA ILE A 91 2.55 -7.95 30.19
C ILE A 91 1.10 -7.92 29.69
N ILE A 92 0.28 -7.04 30.26
CA ILE A 92 -1.10 -6.88 29.79
C ILE A 92 -1.10 -5.84 28.67
N ILE A 93 -1.48 -6.27 27.48
CA ILE A 93 -1.69 -5.36 26.34
C ILE A 93 -3.19 -5.21 26.14
N SER A 94 -3.68 -3.98 26.27
CA SER A 94 -5.06 -3.63 25.98
C SER A 94 -5.14 -2.92 24.63
N ASP A 95 -6.04 -3.39 23.77
CA ASP A 95 -6.42 -2.68 22.55
C ASP A 95 -7.43 -1.59 22.92
N ASN A 96 -7.09 -0.32 22.69
CA ASN A 96 -7.94 0.84 23.03
C ASN A 96 -8.53 1.49 21.78
N GLN A 97 -8.84 0.67 20.78
CA GLN A 97 -9.46 1.09 19.52
C GLN A 97 -10.93 1.45 19.73
#